data_AF-A0A7S8FDE8-F1
#
_entry.id   AF-A0A7S8FDE8-F1
#
_cell.length_a   1.000
_cell.length_b   1.000
_cell.length_c   1.000
_cell.angle_alpha   90.00
_cell.angle_beta   90.00
_cell.angle_gamma   90.00
#
_symmetry.space_group_name_H-M   'P 1'
#
loop_
_entity.id
_entity.type
_entity.pdbx_description
1 polymer ?
#
loop_
_entity_poly.entity_id
_entity_poly.type
_entity_poly.pdbx_seq_one_letter_code
_entity_poly.pdbx_strand_id
1 'polypeptide(L)'
;MKLSLVFNPKGNIVAAARIDVESKVPLPRPIAIKKLKALELEVPTEYCHCDLGTVCQSLRVDAKRKMLIPIRAKKNPKPASRRRSS
;
A
#
# COMPACT_ATOMS: atom_id res chain seq x y z
N MET A 1 8.91 6.96 6.71
CA MET A 1 9.39 5.77 5.98
C MET A 1 9.22 6.00 4.48
N LYS A 2 10.24 5.70 3.66
CA LYS A 2 10.18 5.86 2.19
C LYS A 2 10.19 4.50 1.49
N LEU A 3 9.27 4.29 0.56
CA LEU A 3 9.11 3.03 -0.17
C LEU A 3 9.27 3.22 -1.67
N SER A 4 9.94 2.26 -2.31
CA SER A 4 9.88 2.05 -3.76
C SER A 4 8.78 1.05 -4.05
N LEU A 5 7.78 1.45 -4.83
CA LEU A 5 6.56 0.69 -5.08
C LEU A 5 6.41 0.39 -6.56
N VAL A 6 6.04 -0.84 -6.90
CA VAL A 6 5.53 -1.22 -8.21
C VAL A 6 4.04 -1.49 -8.09
N PHE A 7 3.24 -0.87 -8.95
CA PHE A 7 1.80 -0.96 -8.92
C PHE A 7 1.20 -1.18 -10.31
N ASN A 8 0.00 -1.75 -10.33
CA ASN A 8 -0.76 -1.98 -11.57
C ASN A 8 -1.54 -0.73 -12.00
N PRO A 9 -2.16 -0.69 -13.20
CA PRO A 9 -2.95 0.46 -13.65
C PRO A 9 -4.15 0.79 -12.76
N LYS A 10 -4.58 -0.14 -11.89
CA LYS A 10 -5.64 0.08 -10.90
C LYS A 10 -5.08 0.73 -9.61
N GLY A 11 -3.78 0.96 -9.48
CA GLY A 11 -3.16 1.50 -8.26
C GLY A 11 -2.96 0.47 -7.15
N ASN A 12 -3.09 -0.83 -7.43
CA ASN A 12 -2.76 -1.88 -6.46
C ASN A 12 -1.26 -2.12 -6.46
N ILE A 13 -0.68 -2.21 -5.26
CA ILE A 13 0.74 -2.50 -5.05
C ILE A 13 0.99 -3.98 -5.38
N VAL A 14 1.96 -4.24 -6.23
CA VAL A 14 2.41 -5.59 -6.65
C VAL A 14 3.74 -5.94 -5.99
N ALA A 15 4.62 -4.95 -5.82
CA ALA A 15 5.86 -5.10 -5.08
C ALA A 15 6.20 -3.80 -4.34
N ALA A 16 6.87 -3.92 -3.19
CA ALA A 16 7.30 -2.80 -2.38
C ALA A 16 8.66 -3.10 -1.75
N ALA A 17 9.52 -2.09 -1.64
CA ALA A 17 10.79 -2.17 -0.93
C ALA A 17 11.01 -0.91 -0.11
N ARG A 18 11.54 -1.06 1.12
CA ARG A 18 11.99 0.07 1.94
C ARG A 18 13.29 0.62 1.38
N ILE A 19 13.36 1.93 1.21
CA ILE A 19 14.52 2.65 0.66
C ILE A 19 15.06 3.73 1.61
N ASP A 20 14.43 3.91 2.77
CA ASP A 20 14.86 4.84 3.83
C ASP A 20 15.92 4.24 4.76
N VAL A 21 16.13 2.93 4.72
CA VAL A 21 17.20 2.29 5.46
C VAL A 21 18.49 2.47 4.66
N GLU A 22 19.46 3.20 5.22
CA GLU A 22 20.88 3.13 4.80
C GLU A 22 21.40 1.72 5.06
N SER A 23 20.95 0.78 4.23
CA SER A 23 21.45 -0.57 4.25
C SER A 23 22.74 -0.59 3.44
N LYS A 24 23.84 -1.00 4.05
CA LYS A 24 25.13 -1.24 3.36
C LYS A 24 25.02 -2.31 2.26
N VAL A 25 23.89 -3.02 2.21
CA VAL A 25 23.56 -4.01 1.18
C VAL A 25 22.53 -3.41 0.22
N PRO A 26 22.82 -3.31 -1.08
CA PRO A 26 21.84 -2.85 -2.07
C PRO A 26 20.68 -3.84 -2.11
N LEU A 27 19.54 -3.46 -1.52
CA LEU A 27 18.31 -4.23 -1.63
C LEU A 27 17.79 -4.17 -3.07
N PRO A 28 17.29 -5.30 -3.62
CA PRO A 28 16.74 -5.32 -4.97
C PRO A 28 15.55 -4.36 -5.06
N ARG A 29 15.70 -3.31 -5.86
CA ARG A 29 14.60 -2.37 -6.13
C ARG A 29 13.62 -3.02 -7.09
N PRO A 30 12.31 -2.99 -6.80
CA PRO A 30 11.33 -3.61 -7.68
C PRO A 30 11.28 -2.87 -9.02
N ILE A 31 11.54 -3.61 -10.10
CA ILE A 31 11.55 -3.07 -11.47
C ILE A 31 10.16 -3.26 -12.07
N ALA A 32 9.63 -2.19 -12.66
CA ALA A 32 8.37 -2.28 -13.39
C ALA A 32 8.54 -3.09 -14.68
N ILE A 33 7.79 -4.19 -14.80
CA ILE A 33 7.68 -5.00 -16.02
C ILE A 33 6.50 -4.46 -16.86
N LYS A 34 6.43 -4.73 -18.18
CA LYS A 34 5.40 -4.23 -19.12
C LYS A 34 4.00 -4.14 -18.47
N LYS A 35 3.39 -2.96 -18.54
CA LYS A 35 2.09 -2.54 -17.96
C LYS A 35 2.05 -2.22 -16.46
N LEU A 36 3.16 -2.40 -15.73
CA LEU A 36 3.30 -1.94 -14.34
C LEU A 36 4.04 -0.61 -14.30
N LYS A 37 3.86 0.16 -13.22
CA LYS A 37 4.57 1.42 -12.98
C LYS A 37 5.31 1.35 -11.67
N ALA A 38 6.50 1.95 -11.62
CA ALA A 38 7.29 2.11 -10.41
C ALA A 38 7.20 3.56 -9.93
N LEU A 39 7.07 3.78 -8.62
CA LEU A 39 7.08 5.11 -8.00
C LEU A 39 7.66 5.01 -6.59
N GLU A 40 8.49 5.98 -6.23
CA GLU A 40 8.97 6.16 -4.86
C GLU A 40 8.04 7.10 -4.12
N LEU A 41 7.45 6.64 -3.02
CA LEU A 41 6.52 7.41 -2.20
C LEU A 41 6.89 7.33 -0.73
N GLU A 42 6.61 8.42 -0.04
CA GLU A 42 6.65 8.46 1.41
C GLU A 42 5.35 7.90 1.98
N VAL A 43 5.49 7.08 3.03
CA VAL A 43 4.35 6.50 3.73
C VAL A 43 3.75 7.55 4.65
N PRO A 44 2.42 7.74 4.63
CA PRO A 44 1.74 8.64 5.55
C PRO A 44 2.12 8.34 7.00
N THR A 45 2.25 9.37 7.82
CA THR A 45 2.68 9.27 9.22
C THR A 45 1.85 8.28 10.03
N GLU A 46 0.55 8.19 9.73
CA GLU A 46 -0.41 7.22 10.29
C GLU A 46 0.04 5.75 10.17
N TYR A 47 0.76 5.42 9.10
CA TYR A 47 1.22 4.06 8.78
C TYR A 47 2.75 3.92 8.89
N CYS A 48 3.45 4.96 9.36
CA CYS A 48 4.90 4.96 9.50
C CYS A 48 5.38 3.86 10.46
N HIS A 49 4.59 3.57 11.49
CA HIS A 49 4.88 2.55 12.50
C HIS A 49 4.51 1.13 12.05
N CYS A 50 3.81 0.98 10.92
CA CYS A 50 3.39 -0.31 10.42
C CYS A 50 4.52 -1.04 9.67
N ASP A 51 4.49 -2.37 9.70
CA ASP A 51 5.35 -3.18 8.85
C ASP A 51 4.97 -3.02 7.37
N LEU A 52 5.92 -3.34 6.48
CA LEU A 52 5.74 -3.19 5.04
C LEU A 52 4.51 -3.94 4.51
N GLY A 53 4.20 -5.12 5.07
CA GLY A 53 3.05 -5.92 4.67
C GLY A 53 1.73 -5.21 4.97
N THR A 54 1.57 -4.74 6.21
CA THR A 54 0.40 -3.97 6.65
C THR A 54 0.20 -2.70 5.83
N VAL A 55 1.28 -1.97 5.53
CA VAL A 55 1.22 -0.77 4.67
C VAL A 55 0.71 -1.12 3.28
N CYS A 56 1.23 -2.19 2.67
CA CYS A 56 0.84 -2.60 1.32
C CYS A 56 -0.59 -3.15 1.25
N GLN A 57 -1.10 -3.73 2.34
CA GLN A 57 -2.47 -4.21 2.45
C GLN A 57 -3.47 -3.08 2.75
N SER A 58 -3.02 -2.02 3.42
CA SER A 58 -3.88 -0.92 3.87
C SER A 58 -3.91 0.25 2.90
N LEU A 59 -2.91 0.38 2.03
CA LEU A 59 -2.75 1.52 1.13
C LEU A 59 -2.74 1.10 -0.36
N ARG A 60 -3.13 2.04 -1.21
CA ARG A 60 -3.03 1.96 -2.68
C ARG A 60 -2.32 3.19 -3.23
N VAL A 61 -1.72 3.04 -4.40
CA VAL A 61 -1.03 4.13 -5.09
C VAL A 61 -2.02 4.93 -5.92
N ASP A 62 -2.20 6.21 -5.58
CA ASP A 62 -2.80 7.18 -6.47
C ASP A 62 -1.71 7.77 -7.38
N ALA A 63 -1.62 7.25 -8.60
CA ALA A 63 -0.63 7.67 -9.58
C ALA A 63 -0.85 9.11 -10.11
N LYS A 64 -2.07 9.64 -10.02
CA LYS A 64 -2.37 11.01 -10.48
C LYS A 64 -1.84 12.01 -9.46
N ARG A 65 -2.10 11.72 -8.18
CA ARG A 65 -1.70 12.57 -7.05
C ARG A 65 -0.32 12.23 -6.50
N LYS A 66 0.33 11.17 -7.00
CA LYS A 66 1.62 10.64 -6.55
C LYS A 66 1.65 10.50 -5.03
N MET A 67 0.65 9.81 -4.47
CA MET A 67 0.51 9.62 -3.03
C MET A 67 -0.09 8.25 -2.71
N LEU A 68 0.17 7.78 -1.50
CA LEU A 68 -0.48 6.60 -0.95
C LEU A 68 -1.80 7.00 -0.32
N ILE A 69 -2.87 6.35 -0.74
CA ILE A 69 -4.22 6.56 -0.21
C ILE A 69 -4.66 5.29 0.53
N PRO A 70 -5.40 5.42 1.64
CA PRO A 70 -6.02 4.27 2.26
C PRO A 70 -6.87 3.52 1.25
N ILE A 71 -6.73 2.20 1.19
CA ILE A 71 -7.75 1.35 0.61
C ILE A 71 -8.99 1.65 1.44
N ARG A 72 -9.94 2.39 0.89
CA ARG A 72 -11.24 2.58 1.53
C ARG A 72 -11.73 1.18 1.85
N ALA A 73 -11.64 0.77 3.12
CA ALA A 73 -12.26 -0.44 3.58
C ALA A 73 -13.69 -0.32 3.08
N LYS A 74 -14.14 -1.29 2.29
CA LYS A 74 -15.58 -1.44 2.07
C LYS A 74 -16.15 -1.43 3.49
N LYS A 75 -16.84 -0.34 3.80
CA LYS A 75 -17.57 -0.11 5.04
C LYS A 75 -18.14 -1.45 5.45
N ASN A 76 -17.80 -1.90 6.66
CA ASN A 76 -18.26 -3.11 7.34
C ASN A 76 -19.47 -3.78 6.66
N PRO A 77 -19.49 -5.10 6.41
CA PRO A 77 -20.77 -5.77 6.26
C PRO A 77 -21.59 -5.38 7.50
N LYS A 78 -22.76 -4.75 7.24
CA LYS A 78 -23.75 -4.32 8.22
C LYS A 78 -23.80 -5.29 9.41
N PRO A 79 -23.98 -4.82 10.66
CA PRO A 79 -24.37 -5.73 11.73
C PRO A 79 -25.62 -6.45 11.22
N ALA A 80 -25.55 -7.78 11.14
CA ALA A 80 -26.68 -8.61 10.77
C ALA A 80 -27.74 -8.42 11.86
N SER A 81 -28.67 -7.49 11.62
CA SER A 81 -29.94 -7.47 12.33
C SER A 81 -30.65 -8.78 12.02
N ARG A 82 -30.63 -9.72 12.97
CA ARG A 82 -31.58 -10.82 13.01
C ARG A 82 -32.10 -10.98 14.44
N ARG A 83 -33.23 -10.30 14.65
CA ARG A 83 -34.44 -10.73 15.35
C ARG A 83 -34.27 -11.56 16.64
N ARG A 84 -34.69 -10.93 17.75
CA ARG A 84 -35.46 -11.58 18.81
C ARG A 84 -36.61 -12.38 18.18
N SER A 85 -36.68 -13.66 18.50
CA SER A 85 -37.93 -14.44 18.53
C SER A 85 -37.66 -15.80 19.20
N SER A 86 -37.85 -15.85 20.52
CA SER A 86 -38.65 -16.84 21.25
C SER A 86 -38.58 -16.52 22.74
#